data_AF-A0AA41QUZ8-F1
#
_entry.id   AF-A0AA41QUZ8-F1
#
_cell.length_a   1.000
_cell.length_b   1.000
_cell.length_c   1.000
_cell.angle_alpha   90.00
_cell.angle_beta   90.00
_cell.angle_gamma   90.00
#
_symmetry.space_group_name_H-M   'P 1'
#
loop_
_entity.id
_entity.type
_entity.pdbx_description
1 polymer ?
#
loop_
_entity_poly.entity_id
_entity_poly.type
_entity_poly.pdbx_seq_one_letter_code
_entity_poly.pdbx_strand_id
1 'polypeptide(L)'
;MSNPVAVFDLTIDPRTLSKSEVTTIRTAMAIGGVVAVILGVMILVWPGATLNVIAVLFGLYFLVGGIARIVRGIAMAGGSAGVRVLNILLGVLLLVAGIVAIRNPIGSLAVLGMVIGISWLIEGVAALVETASDSSRWFGILFAVISIVAGIVVLLSPVDSLGVLVVVGGVFLIVSGLVQLVMSFTLGRGAQSTVTD
;
A
#
# COMPACT_ATOMS: atom_id res chain seq x y z
N MET A 1 48.03 -11.06 -10.07
CA MET A 1 47.02 -10.86 -9.01
C MET A 1 45.87 -10.05 -9.60
N SER A 2 44.74 -10.71 -9.89
CA SER A 2 43.39 -10.11 -9.99
C SER A 2 42.39 -11.22 -10.32
N ASN A 3 41.61 -11.66 -9.34
CA ASN A 3 40.44 -12.53 -9.57
C ASN A 3 39.32 -11.68 -10.19
N PRO A 4 38.67 -12.10 -11.29
CA PRO A 4 37.44 -11.45 -11.73
C PRO A 4 36.34 -11.83 -10.73
N VAL A 5 35.76 -10.81 -10.11
CA VAL A 5 34.60 -10.93 -9.22
C VAL A 5 33.46 -11.53 -10.04
N ALA A 6 32.97 -12.69 -9.62
CA ALA A 6 31.76 -13.30 -10.18
C ALA A 6 30.60 -12.30 -9.98
N VAL A 7 30.29 -11.58 -11.06
CA VAL A 7 29.10 -10.75 -11.14
C VAL A 7 27.93 -11.72 -11.03
N PHE A 8 27.15 -11.62 -9.94
CA PHE A 8 25.86 -12.29 -9.83
C PHE A 8 24.97 -11.75 -10.96
N ASP A 9 24.99 -12.44 -12.09
CA ASP A 9 24.16 -12.16 -13.24
C ASP A 9 22.73 -12.61 -12.91
N LEU A 10 21.96 -11.69 -12.31
CA LEU A 10 20.55 -11.87 -11.97
C LEU A 10 19.64 -11.67 -13.21
N THR A 11 20.17 -11.81 -14.42
CA THR A 11 19.33 -11.96 -15.61
C THR A 11 18.70 -13.35 -15.59
N ILE A 12 17.52 -13.45 -14.99
CA ILE A 12 16.67 -14.64 -15.09
C ILE A 12 16.35 -14.86 -16.57
N ASP A 13 17.04 -15.79 -17.22
CA ASP A 13 16.77 -16.17 -18.60
C ASP A 13 15.44 -16.94 -18.65
N PRO A 14 14.35 -16.39 -19.22
CA PRO A 14 13.04 -17.03 -19.25
C PRO A 14 13.05 -18.38 -19.98
N ARG A 15 14.08 -18.63 -20.80
CA ARG A 15 14.27 -19.90 -21.52
C ARG A 15 14.78 -21.04 -20.63
N THR A 16 15.25 -20.74 -19.41
CA THR A 16 15.75 -21.72 -18.44
C THR A 16 14.72 -22.12 -17.38
N LEU A 17 13.51 -21.53 -17.43
CA LEU A 17 12.44 -21.80 -16.47
C LEU A 17 11.91 -23.23 -16.64
N SER A 18 11.94 -24.00 -15.56
CA SER A 18 11.39 -25.35 -15.48
C SER A 18 9.86 -25.32 -15.63
N LYS A 19 9.27 -26.37 -16.21
CA LYS A 19 7.81 -26.52 -16.34
C LYS A 19 7.07 -26.37 -15.00
N SER A 20 7.73 -26.71 -13.89
CA SER A 20 7.23 -26.53 -12.52
C SER A 20 7.11 -25.06 -12.11
N GLU A 21 8.08 -24.23 -12.50
CA GLU A 21 8.11 -22.80 -12.16
C GLU A 21 7.03 -22.03 -12.92
N VAL A 22 6.88 -22.31 -14.23
CA VAL A 22 5.82 -21.72 -15.05
C VAL A 22 4.43 -22.10 -14.51
N THR A 23 4.25 -23.36 -14.10
CA THR A 23 2.98 -23.82 -13.52
C THR A 23 2.71 -23.16 -12.17
N THR A 24 3.74 -22.96 -11.34
CA THR A 24 3.63 -22.28 -10.05
C THR A 24 3.24 -20.81 -10.23
N ILE A 25 3.92 -20.09 -11.12
CA ILE A 25 3.61 -18.69 -11.46
C ILE A 25 2.17 -18.58 -11.98
N ARG A 26 1.77 -19.45 -12.90
CA ARG A 26 0.41 -19.48 -13.44
C ARG A 26 -0.63 -19.69 -12.34
N THR A 27 -0.38 -20.66 -11.46
CA THR A 27 -1.32 -21.01 -10.39
C THR A 27 -1.43 -19.88 -9.37
N ALA A 28 -0.31 -19.25 -9.02
CA ALA A 28 -0.27 -18.09 -8.16
C ALA A 28 -1.05 -16.90 -8.77
N MET A 29 -0.88 -16.61 -10.05
CA MET A 29 -1.64 -15.57 -10.76
C MET A 29 -3.14 -15.88 -10.83
N ALA A 30 -3.51 -17.13 -11.06
CA ALA A 30 -4.91 -17.54 -11.10
C ALA A 30 -5.58 -17.38 -9.73
N ILE A 31 -4.95 -17.90 -8.67
CA ILE A 31 -5.46 -17.78 -7.30
C ILE A 31 -5.51 -16.32 -6.87
N GLY A 32 -4.42 -15.57 -7.08
CA GLY A 32 -4.35 -14.14 -6.78
C GLY A 32 -5.42 -13.34 -7.50
N GLY A 33 -5.66 -13.64 -8.78
CA GLY A 33 -6.71 -13.01 -9.58
C GLY A 33 -8.12 -13.28 -9.06
N VAL A 34 -8.44 -14.54 -8.75
CA VAL A 34 -9.75 -14.90 -8.15
C VAL A 34 -9.94 -14.18 -6.81
N VAL A 35 -8.94 -14.22 -5.94
CA VAL A 35 -9.00 -13.56 -4.63
C VAL A 35 -9.19 -12.05 -4.78
N ALA A 36 -8.45 -11.41 -5.68
CA ALA A 36 -8.56 -9.97 -5.93
C ALA A 36 -9.94 -9.57 -6.43
N VAL A 37 -10.55 -10.35 -7.35
CA VAL A 37 -11.92 -10.10 -7.83
C VAL A 37 -12.93 -10.25 -6.69
N ILE A 38 -12.85 -11.33 -5.91
CA ILE A 38 -13.76 -11.56 -4.78
C ILE A 38 -13.68 -10.41 -3.76
N LEU A 39 -12.45 -10.04 -3.36
CA LEU A 39 -12.23 -8.95 -2.43
C LEU A 39 -12.74 -7.62 -2.98
N GLY A 40 -12.45 -7.32 -4.25
CA GLY A 40 -12.94 -6.11 -4.90
C GLY A 40 -14.47 -6.04 -4.93
N VAL A 41 -15.15 -7.14 -5.26
CA VAL A 41 -16.61 -7.22 -5.21
C VAL A 41 -17.13 -7.02 -3.78
N MET A 42 -16.55 -7.69 -2.79
CA MET A 42 -16.95 -7.52 -1.38
C MET A 42 -16.84 -6.06 -0.91
N ILE A 43 -15.75 -5.38 -1.30
CA ILE A 43 -15.52 -3.97 -0.97
C ILE A 43 -16.61 -3.08 -1.58
N LEU A 44 -16.96 -3.30 -2.85
CA LEU A 44 -17.98 -2.50 -3.54
C LEU A 44 -19.40 -2.75 -3.03
N VAL A 45 -19.70 -3.98 -2.57
CA VAL A 45 -20.99 -4.31 -1.99
C VAL A 45 -21.12 -3.76 -0.57
N TRP A 46 -20.03 -3.71 0.21
CA TRP A 46 -20.01 -3.23 1.60
C TRP A 46 -18.89 -2.21 1.88
N PRO A 47 -18.94 -1.01 1.28
CA PRO A 47 -17.90 0.00 1.48
C PRO A 47 -17.84 0.50 2.93
N GLY A 48 -19.00 0.66 3.59
CA GLY A 48 -19.05 1.08 5.00
C GLY A 48 -18.47 0.04 5.97
N ALA A 49 -18.73 -1.25 5.74
CA ALA A 49 -18.11 -2.31 6.55
C ALA A 49 -16.60 -2.38 6.31
N THR A 50 -16.17 -2.19 5.06
CA THR A 50 -14.75 -2.13 4.69
C THR A 50 -14.05 -0.99 5.43
N LEU A 51 -14.64 0.20 5.47
CA LEU A 51 -14.11 1.35 6.22
C LEU A 51 -13.97 1.03 7.72
N ASN A 52 -14.97 0.38 8.32
CA ASN A 52 -14.90 -0.04 9.72
C ASN A 52 -13.76 -1.04 9.97
N VAL A 53 -13.58 -2.02 9.07
CA VAL A 53 -12.47 -2.98 9.15
C VAL A 53 -11.14 -2.25 9.05
N ILE A 54 -10.99 -1.32 8.12
CA ILE A 54 -9.78 -0.49 7.97
C ILE A 54 -9.50 0.28 9.27
N ALA A 55 -10.51 0.90 9.87
CA ALA A 55 -10.36 1.64 11.13
C ALA A 55 -9.87 0.76 12.29
N VAL A 56 -10.45 -0.44 12.42
CA VAL A 56 -10.06 -1.40 13.46
C VAL A 56 -8.64 -1.91 13.23
N LEU A 57 -8.28 -2.27 11.99
CA LEU A 57 -6.93 -2.70 11.64
C LEU A 57 -5.90 -1.60 11.92
N PHE A 58 -6.23 -0.35 11.61
CA PHE A 58 -5.40 0.80 11.92
C PHE A 58 -5.22 1.00 13.43
N GLY A 59 -6.29 0.84 14.21
CA GLY A 59 -6.22 0.85 15.66
C GLY A 59 -5.33 -0.26 16.22
N LEU A 60 -5.47 -1.49 15.72
CA LEU A 60 -4.62 -2.62 16.09
C LEU A 60 -3.15 -2.37 15.74
N TYR A 61 -2.87 -1.79 14.57
CA TYR A 61 -1.53 -1.40 14.17
C TYR A 61 -0.90 -0.42 15.16
N PHE A 62 -1.65 0.59 15.61
CA PHE A 62 -1.21 1.52 16.65
C PHE A 62 -0.99 0.85 18.01
N LEU A 63 -1.83 -0.12 18.38
CA LEU A 63 -1.61 -0.88 19.62
C LEU A 63 -0.27 -1.65 19.57
N VAL A 64 -0.04 -2.42 18.50
CA VAL A 64 1.19 -3.20 18.34
C VAL A 64 2.42 -2.29 18.28
N GLY A 65 2.35 -1.21 17.50
CA GLY A 65 3.42 -0.21 17.41
C GLY A 65 3.70 0.49 18.73
N GLY A 66 2.65 0.82 19.49
CA GLY A 66 2.74 1.42 20.81
C GLY A 66 3.44 0.51 21.82
N ILE A 67 3.01 -0.75 21.90
CA ILE A 67 3.65 -1.78 22.75
C ILE A 67 5.12 -1.92 22.35
N ALA A 68 5.41 -2.09 21.06
CA ALA A 68 6.79 -2.25 20.58
C ALA A 68 7.67 -1.05 20.96
N ARG A 69 7.17 0.19 20.87
CA ARG A 69 7.92 1.38 21.28
C ARG A 69 8.17 1.45 22.78
N ILE A 70 7.17 1.11 23.61
CA ILE A 70 7.36 1.04 25.07
C ILE A 70 8.42 -0.01 25.41
N VAL A 71 8.31 -1.21 24.84
CA VAL A 71 9.29 -2.29 25.04
C VAL A 71 10.70 -1.83 24.64
N ARG A 72 10.86 -1.18 23.49
CA ARG A 72 12.16 -0.62 23.07
C ARG A 72 12.68 0.43 24.05
N GLY A 73 11.82 1.34 24.52
CA GLY A 73 12.21 2.38 25.47
C GLY A 73 12.67 1.85 26.83
N ILE A 74 12.09 0.73 27.28
CA ILE A 74 12.44 0.08 28.56
C ILE A 74 13.62 -0.88 28.39
N ALA A 75 13.61 -1.73 27.37
CA ALA A 75 14.54 -2.85 27.22
C ALA A 75 15.88 -2.46 26.56
N MET A 76 15.94 -1.38 25.76
CA MET A 76 17.18 -0.96 25.11
C MET A 76 18.04 -0.12 26.05
N ALA A 77 18.89 -0.80 26.82
CA ALA A 77 19.85 -0.17 27.73
C ALA A 77 20.99 0.61 27.03
N GLY A 78 21.11 0.56 25.70
CA GLY A 78 22.17 1.23 24.94
C GLY A 78 21.84 2.66 24.44
N GLY A 79 20.57 3.09 24.48
CA GLY A 79 20.15 4.41 24.01
C GLY A 79 20.24 5.50 25.08
N SER A 80 20.39 6.77 24.64
CA SER A 80 20.34 7.94 25.53
C SER A 80 19.01 8.03 26.28
N ALA A 81 19.03 8.60 27.48
CA ALA A 81 17.82 8.73 28.31
C ALA A 81 16.67 9.45 27.57
N GLY A 82 16.98 10.49 26.80
CA GLY A 82 15.98 11.20 25.99
C GLY A 82 15.29 10.31 24.95
N VAL A 83 16.03 9.46 24.24
CA VAL A 83 15.46 8.53 23.26
C VAL A 83 14.56 7.49 23.94
N ARG A 84 14.91 7.02 25.14
CA ARG A 84 14.06 6.10 25.91
C ARG A 84 12.74 6.75 26.30
N VAL A 85 12.81 7.94 26.91
CA VAL A 85 11.63 8.70 27.32
C VAL A 85 10.73 8.99 26.13
N LEU A 86 11.29 9.44 25.01
CA LEU A 86 10.53 9.70 23.78
C LEU A 86 9.81 8.43 23.28
N ASN A 87 10.49 7.28 23.24
CA ASN A 87 9.87 6.02 22.82
C ASN A 87 8.73 5.59 23.74
N ILE A 88 8.89 5.73 25.05
CA ILE A 88 7.83 5.41 26.01
C ILE A 88 6.64 6.35 25.81
N LEU A 89 6.87 7.66 25.73
CA LEU A 89 5.81 8.65 25.55
C LEU A 89 5.05 8.46 24.23
N LEU A 90 5.79 8.30 23.12
CA LEU A 90 5.17 8.01 21.82
C LEU A 90 4.45 6.65 21.81
N GLY A 91 4.97 5.67 22.55
CA GLY A 91 4.34 4.37 22.67
C GLY A 91 3.02 4.43 23.44
N VAL A 92 2.97 5.17 24.55
CA VAL A 92 1.73 5.44 25.30
C VAL A 92 0.73 6.22 24.45
N LEU A 93 1.19 7.25 23.74
CA LEU A 93 0.36 8.02 22.81
C LEU A 93 -0.27 7.10 21.75
N LEU A 94 0.52 6.22 21.13
CA LEU A 94 0.03 5.26 20.14
C LEU A 94 -0.95 4.25 20.74
N LEU A 95 -0.73 3.77 21.98
CA LEU A 95 -1.68 2.90 22.66
C LEU A 95 -3.03 3.60 22.83
N VAL A 96 -3.03 4.83 23.35
CA VAL A 96 -4.26 5.61 23.54
C VAL A 96 -4.94 5.86 22.19
N ALA A 97 -4.19 6.27 21.18
CA ALA A 97 -4.72 6.48 19.83
C ALA A 97 -5.33 5.20 19.25
N GLY A 98 -4.69 4.04 19.44
CA GLY A 98 -5.20 2.74 18.98
C GLY A 98 -6.50 2.34 19.68
N ILE A 99 -6.59 2.54 21.01
CA ILE A 99 -7.83 2.29 21.76
C ILE A 99 -8.95 3.22 21.26
N VAL A 100 -8.66 4.52 21.11
CA VAL A 100 -9.63 5.49 20.59
C VAL A 100 -10.10 5.11 19.19
N ALA A 101 -9.20 4.65 18.32
CA ALA A 101 -9.54 4.24 16.96
C ALA A 101 -10.47 3.03 16.89
N ILE A 102 -10.29 2.05 17.78
CA ILE A 102 -11.18 0.90 17.85
C ILE A 102 -12.53 1.31 18.45
N ARG A 103 -12.55 2.23 19.43
CA ARG A 103 -13.77 2.63 20.13
C ARG A 103 -14.61 3.65 19.36
N ASN A 104 -13.98 4.46 18.50
CA ASN A 104 -14.64 5.42 17.62
C ASN A 104 -14.10 5.32 16.18
N PRO A 105 -14.52 4.28 15.41
CA PRO A 105 -14.02 4.04 14.06
C PRO A 105 -14.21 5.24 13.11
N ILE A 106 -15.38 5.88 13.14
CA ILE A 106 -15.70 7.01 12.25
C ILE A 106 -14.79 8.21 12.52
N GLY A 107 -14.62 8.57 13.80
CA GLY A 107 -13.73 9.68 14.18
C GLY A 107 -12.28 9.42 13.78
N SER A 108 -11.81 8.18 13.92
CA SER A 108 -10.45 7.82 13.53
C SER A 108 -10.25 7.70 12.03
N LEU A 109 -11.27 7.30 11.27
CA LEU A 109 -11.27 7.42 9.81
C LEU A 109 -11.20 8.88 9.39
N ALA A 110 -11.90 9.79 10.06
CA ALA A 110 -11.81 11.21 9.76
C ALA A 110 -10.37 11.74 9.95
N VAL A 111 -9.73 11.39 11.07
CA VAL A 111 -8.32 11.76 11.34
C VAL A 111 -7.39 11.13 10.31
N LEU A 112 -7.58 9.85 9.97
CA LEU A 112 -6.79 9.17 8.95
C LEU A 112 -6.92 9.85 7.59
N GLY A 113 -8.16 10.17 7.19
CA GLY A 113 -8.46 10.93 5.99
C GLY A 113 -7.76 12.28 5.99
N MET A 114 -7.82 13.02 7.11
CA MET A 114 -7.11 14.30 7.23
C MET A 114 -5.60 14.17 7.06
N VAL A 115 -4.98 13.15 7.65
CA VAL A 115 -3.55 12.88 7.48
C VAL A 115 -3.23 12.61 6.00
N ILE A 116 -4.02 11.78 5.32
CA ILE A 116 -3.86 11.50 3.88
C ILE A 116 -4.02 12.78 3.05
N GLY A 117 -5.05 13.59 3.34
CA GLY A 117 -5.30 14.84 2.65
C GLY A 117 -4.17 15.86 2.82
N ILE A 118 -3.63 16.00 4.04
CA ILE A 118 -2.44 16.84 4.31
C ILE A 118 -1.23 16.32 3.52
N SER A 119 -0.99 15.00 3.50
CA SER A 119 0.12 14.42 2.74
C SER A 119 0.03 14.74 1.25
N TRP A 120 -1.16 14.60 0.64
CA TRP A 120 -1.37 14.98 -0.77
C TRP A 120 -1.19 16.46 -1.02
N LEU A 121 -1.65 17.34 -0.11
CA LEU A 121 -1.35 18.77 -0.22
C LEU A 121 0.16 19.03 -0.24
N ILE A 122 0.90 18.43 0.69
CA ILE A 122 2.36 18.59 0.78
C ILE A 122 3.04 18.05 -0.48
N GLU A 123 2.66 16.86 -0.94
CA GLU A 123 3.19 16.26 -2.18
C GLU A 123 2.89 17.12 -3.40
N GLY A 124 1.68 17.69 -3.50
CA GLY A 124 1.32 18.57 -4.60
C GLY A 124 2.13 19.86 -4.61
N VAL A 125 2.35 20.47 -3.44
CA VAL A 125 3.22 21.64 -3.30
C VAL A 125 4.68 21.28 -3.65
N ALA A 126 5.19 20.15 -3.16
CA ALA A 126 6.54 19.67 -3.47
C ALA A 126 6.73 19.44 -4.97
N ALA A 127 5.75 18.80 -5.63
CA ALA A 127 5.76 18.56 -7.07
C ALA A 127 5.82 19.87 -7.87
N LEU A 128 5.15 20.95 -7.45
CA LEU A 128 5.28 22.27 -8.09
C LEU A 128 6.70 22.83 -8.00
N VAL A 129 7.35 22.65 -6.85
CA VAL A 129 8.72 23.13 -6.61
C VAL A 129 9.71 22.37 -7.49
N GLU A 130 9.59 21.03 -7.56
CA GLU A 130 10.49 20.18 -8.35
C GLU A 130 10.33 20.39 -9.86
N THR A 131 9.09 20.54 -10.32
CA THR A 131 8.75 20.70 -11.73
C THR A 131 9.26 22.03 -12.32
N ALA A 132 9.53 23.04 -11.47
CA ALA A 132 10.08 24.32 -11.91
C ALA A 132 11.43 24.19 -12.65
N SER A 133 12.17 23.12 -12.40
CA SER A 133 13.49 22.85 -12.99
C SER A 133 13.49 22.05 -14.30
N ASP A 134 12.37 21.44 -14.70
CA ASP A 134 12.36 20.43 -15.78
C ASP A 134 11.89 20.98 -17.14
N SER A 135 12.18 20.29 -18.24
CA SER A 135 11.78 20.65 -19.62
C SER A 135 10.37 20.15 -19.95
N SER A 136 9.93 19.02 -19.38
CA SER A 136 8.59 18.43 -19.61
C SER A 136 7.60 18.74 -18.47
N ARG A 137 7.41 20.04 -18.20
CA ARG A 137 6.74 20.55 -16.97
C ARG A 137 5.27 20.17 -16.81
N TRP A 138 4.57 19.88 -17.90
CA TRP A 138 3.11 19.82 -17.85
C TRP A 138 2.59 18.62 -17.04
N PHE A 139 3.29 17.49 -17.03
CA PHE A 139 2.92 16.32 -16.22
C PHE A 139 3.03 16.61 -14.73
N GLY A 140 4.12 17.24 -14.31
CA GLY A 140 4.34 17.61 -12.91
C GLY A 140 3.34 18.67 -12.42
N ILE A 141 3.04 19.67 -13.25
CA ILE A 141 1.99 20.66 -12.95
C ILE A 141 0.61 19.99 -12.84
N LEU A 142 0.26 19.09 -13.77
CA LEU A 142 -1.01 18.39 -13.74
C LEU A 142 -1.14 17.52 -12.48
N PHE A 143 -0.11 16.73 -12.15
CA PHE A 143 -0.07 15.93 -10.93
C PHE A 143 -0.21 16.80 -9.69
N ALA A 144 0.52 17.92 -9.61
CA ALA A 144 0.43 18.84 -8.50
C ALA A 144 -0.97 19.41 -8.30
N VAL A 145 -1.61 19.88 -9.37
CA VAL A 145 -2.98 20.42 -9.31
C VAL A 145 -3.96 19.34 -8.84
N ILE A 146 -3.88 18.13 -9.40
CA ILE A 146 -4.74 17.01 -8.99
C ILE A 146 -4.51 16.68 -7.52
N SER A 147 -3.26 16.58 -7.08
CA SER A 147 -2.90 16.24 -5.71
C SER A 147 -3.38 17.30 -4.72
N ILE A 148 -3.21 18.59 -5.04
CA ILE A 148 -3.69 19.69 -4.21
C ILE A 148 -5.23 19.66 -4.11
N VAL A 149 -5.93 19.54 -5.23
CA VAL A 149 -7.40 19.49 -5.24
C VAL A 149 -7.91 18.27 -4.47
N ALA A 150 -7.31 17.10 -4.68
CA ALA A 150 -7.64 15.89 -3.95
C ALA A 150 -7.42 16.07 -2.44
N GLY A 151 -6.29 16.66 -2.04
CA GLY A 151 -5.98 16.99 -0.65
C GLY A 151 -7.04 17.92 -0.03
N ILE A 152 -7.43 18.99 -0.71
CA ILE A 152 -8.50 19.89 -0.25
C ILE A 152 -9.82 19.15 -0.07
N VAL A 153 -10.24 18.36 -1.07
CA VAL A 153 -11.50 17.60 -1.01
C VAL A 153 -11.52 16.64 0.18
N VAL A 154 -10.42 15.91 0.39
CA VAL A 154 -10.25 15.01 1.54
C VAL A 154 -10.34 15.77 2.86
N LEU A 155 -9.74 16.95 2.98
CA LEU A 155 -9.81 17.72 4.23
C LEU A 155 -11.21 18.26 4.53
N LEU A 156 -11.97 18.63 3.51
CA LEU A 156 -13.33 19.11 3.67
C LEU A 156 -14.33 17.97 3.95
N SER A 157 -14.03 16.76 3.49
CA SER A 157 -14.92 15.60 3.59
C SER A 157 -14.16 14.29 3.83
N PRO A 158 -13.50 14.13 4.98
CA PRO A 158 -12.48 13.09 5.17
C PRO A 158 -13.06 11.67 5.14
N VAL A 159 -14.23 11.45 5.73
CA VAL A 159 -14.84 10.11 5.76
C VAL A 159 -15.39 9.73 4.39
N ASP A 160 -16.11 10.64 3.74
CA ASP A 160 -16.70 10.39 2.42
C ASP A 160 -15.61 10.19 1.36
N SER A 161 -14.54 10.98 1.42
CA SER A 161 -13.40 10.84 0.53
C SER A 161 -12.70 9.49 0.69
N LEU A 162 -12.54 8.99 1.92
CA LEU A 162 -12.06 7.62 2.13
C LEU A 162 -13.01 6.58 1.52
N GLY A 163 -14.32 6.80 1.57
CA GLY A 163 -15.30 5.97 0.88
C GLY A 163 -15.07 5.92 -0.64
N VAL A 164 -14.78 7.06 -1.26
CA VAL A 164 -14.41 7.13 -2.68
C VAL A 164 -13.13 6.34 -2.95
N LEU A 165 -12.10 6.48 -2.12
CA LEU A 165 -10.85 5.71 -2.26
C LEU A 165 -11.06 4.21 -2.11
N VAL A 166 -11.93 3.80 -1.19
CA VAL A 166 -12.32 2.39 -1.01
C VAL A 166 -13.01 1.86 -2.26
N VAL A 167 -13.92 2.63 -2.86
CA VAL A 167 -14.59 2.25 -4.11
C VAL A 167 -13.59 2.16 -5.27
N VAL A 168 -12.75 3.17 -5.44
CA VAL A 168 -11.69 3.17 -6.48
C VAL A 168 -10.76 1.98 -6.29
N GLY A 169 -10.33 1.70 -5.06
CA GLY A 169 -9.51 0.54 -4.73
C GLY A 169 -10.21 -0.78 -5.02
N GLY A 170 -11.50 -0.90 -4.72
CA GLY A 170 -12.31 -2.07 -5.06
C GLY A 170 -12.40 -2.31 -6.56
N VAL A 171 -12.66 -1.27 -7.35
CA VAL A 171 -12.65 -1.35 -8.82
C VAL A 171 -11.27 -1.75 -9.34
N PHE A 172 -10.21 -1.13 -8.81
CA PHE A 172 -8.84 -1.45 -9.19
C PHE A 172 -8.47 -2.92 -8.91
N LEU A 173 -8.91 -3.47 -7.76
CA LEU A 173 -8.72 -4.87 -7.41
C LEU A 173 -9.45 -5.80 -8.38
N ILE A 174 -10.69 -5.48 -8.77
CA ILE A 174 -11.43 -6.26 -9.78
C ILE A 174 -10.67 -6.25 -11.10
N VAL A 175 -10.31 -5.06 -11.60
CA VAL A 175 -9.63 -4.93 -12.90
C VAL A 175 -8.30 -5.68 -12.89
N SER A 176 -7.49 -5.48 -11.86
CA SER A 176 -6.20 -6.15 -11.70
C SER A 176 -6.34 -7.66 -11.53
N GLY A 177 -7.39 -8.12 -10.83
CA GLY A 177 -7.71 -9.54 -10.70
C GLY A 177 -8.11 -10.18 -12.02
N LEU A 178 -8.94 -9.49 -12.82
CA LEU A 178 -9.30 -9.93 -14.17
C LEU A 178 -8.08 -9.98 -15.10
N VAL A 179 -7.19 -8.98 -15.03
CA VAL A 179 -5.94 -8.98 -15.81
C VAL A 179 -5.05 -10.17 -15.41
N GLN A 180 -4.89 -10.46 -14.12
CA GLN A 180 -4.14 -11.64 -13.64
C GLN A 180 -4.74 -12.96 -14.14
N LEU A 181 -6.07 -13.08 -14.13
CA LEU A 181 -6.76 -14.25 -14.67
C LEU A 181 -6.47 -14.43 -16.16
N VAL A 182 -6.62 -13.37 -16.97
CA VAL A 182 -6.31 -13.39 -18.40
C VAL A 182 -4.86 -13.80 -18.64
N MET A 183 -3.91 -13.19 -17.92
CA MET A 183 -2.48 -13.51 -18.04
C MET A 183 -2.17 -14.96 -17.67
N SER A 184 -2.85 -15.53 -16.65
CA SER A 184 -2.67 -16.92 -16.26
C SER A 184 -3.03 -17.89 -17.40
N PHE A 185 -4.08 -17.59 -18.17
CA PHE A 185 -4.49 -18.41 -19.32
C PHE A 185 -3.57 -18.20 -20.52
N THR A 186 -3.06 -17.00 -20.75
CA THR A 186 -2.12 -16.70 -21.84
C THR A 186 -0.78 -17.42 -21.65
N LEU A 187 -0.25 -17.44 -20.41
CA LEU A 187 0.95 -18.24 -20.05
C LEU A 187 0.75 -19.75 -20.28
N GLY A 188 -0.48 -20.24 -20.08
CA GLY A 188 -0.82 -21.65 -20.33
C GLY A 188 -0.79 -22.06 -21.80
N ARG A 189 -1.07 -21.12 -22.74
CA ARG A 189 -1.09 -21.41 -24.18
C ARG A 189 0.31 -21.48 -24.80
N GLY A 190 1.23 -20.60 -24.39
CA GLY A 190 2.61 -20.58 -24.93
C GLY A 190 3.45 -21.81 -24.55
N ALA A 191 3.09 -22.50 -23.46
CA ALA A 191 3.77 -23.72 -23.03
C ALA A 191 3.29 -25.01 -23.75
N GLN A 192 2.14 -24.97 -24.43
CA GLN A 192 1.60 -26.12 -25.16
C GLN A 192 2.11 -26.19 -26.61
N SER A 193 2.39 -25.05 -27.24
CA SER A 193 2.88 -24.98 -28.62
C SER A 193 4.31 -25.51 -28.82
N THR A 194 5.13 -25.60 -27.76
CA THR A 194 6.51 -26.10 -27.83
C THR A 194 6.62 -27.62 -27.61
N VAL A 195 5.51 -28.33 -27.38
CA VAL A 195 5.49 -29.79 -27.17
C VAL A 195 5.08 -30.54 -28.45
N THR A 196 4.59 -29.82 -29.47
CA THR A 196 4.09 -30.39 -30.73
C THR A 196 5.02 -30.19 -31.93
N ASP A 197 6.17 -29.55 -31.76
CA ASP A 197 7.26 -29.45 -32.74
C ASP A 197 8.46 -30.32 -32.29
#